data_AF-A0A2V8RG60-F1
#
_entry.id   AF-A0A2V8RG60-F1
#
_cell.length_a   1.000
_cell.length_b   1.000
_cell.length_c   1.000
_cell.angle_alpha   90.00
_cell.angle_beta   90.00
_cell.angle_gamma   90.00
#
_symmetry.space_group_name_H-M   'P 1'
#
loop_
_entity.id
_entity.type
_entity.pdbx_description
1 polymer ?
#
loop_
_entity_poly.entity_id
_entity_poly.type
_entity_poly.pdbx_seq_one_letter_code
_entity_poly.pdbx_strand_id
1 'polypeptide(L)'
;DSGVLKRGNQEITISFLDASGKLVDPGAMSLNFHMDQMGTMAAMNDSATITTTSTPGVCRGKVNIEVGGEWQGQLAYEGPAGKGKTTFSVSVQ
;
A
#
# COMPACT_ATOMS: atom_id res chain seq x y z
N ASP A 1 -17.33 -6.58 -6.15
CA ASP A 1 -16.48 -5.47 -6.58
C ASP A 1 -15.02 -5.76 -6.34
N SER A 2 -14.23 -5.83 -7.43
CA SER A 2 -12.77 -5.92 -7.39
C SER A 2 -12.18 -4.54 -7.23
N GLY A 3 -11.22 -4.36 -6.31
CA GLY A 3 -10.52 -3.08 -6.11
C GLY A 3 -10.91 -2.29 -4.87
N VAL A 4 -11.75 -2.85 -4.00
CA VAL A 4 -12.06 -2.25 -2.69
C VAL A 4 -11.28 -2.97 -1.60
N LEU A 5 -10.61 -2.21 -0.73
CA LEU A 5 -9.97 -2.75 0.47
C LEU A 5 -11.02 -3.18 1.47
N LYS A 6 -10.77 -4.31 2.13
CA LYS A 6 -11.68 -4.88 3.13
C LYS A 6 -11.07 -4.83 4.51
N ARG A 7 -11.89 -4.77 5.54
CA ARG A 7 -11.42 -5.00 6.91
C ARG A 7 -10.86 -6.43 7.07
N GLY A 8 -9.93 -6.57 7.99
CA GLY A 8 -9.25 -7.83 8.31
C GLY A 8 -8.06 -8.11 7.40
N ASN A 9 -7.59 -9.37 7.46
CA ASN A 9 -6.49 -9.85 6.63
C ASN A 9 -6.87 -9.86 5.16
N GLN A 10 -6.04 -9.21 4.36
CA GLN A 10 -6.19 -9.19 2.91
C GLN A 10 -4.85 -9.13 2.20
N GLU A 11 -4.91 -9.42 0.90
CA GLU A 11 -3.78 -9.34 0.01
C GLU A 11 -4.04 -8.30 -1.07
N ILE A 12 -3.00 -7.53 -1.36
CA ILE A 12 -3.00 -6.49 -2.38
C ILE A 12 -1.85 -6.74 -3.34
N THR A 13 -2.01 -6.29 -4.58
CA THR A 13 -0.95 -6.29 -5.58
C THR A 13 -0.52 -4.86 -5.84
N ILE A 14 0.79 -4.64 -5.84
CA ILE A 14 1.40 -3.34 -6.12
C ILE A 14 2.25 -3.52 -7.37
N SER A 15 1.99 -2.70 -8.39
CA SER A 15 2.73 -2.71 -9.65
C SER A 15 3.44 -1.38 -9.83
N PHE A 16 4.75 -1.44 -10.04
CA PHE A 16 5.60 -0.28 -10.30
C PHE A 16 5.88 -0.18 -11.79
N LEU A 17 5.45 0.92 -12.39
CA LEU A 17 5.53 1.17 -13.82
C LEU A 17 6.35 2.44 -14.06
N ASP A 18 7.20 2.44 -15.09
CA ASP A 18 7.83 3.67 -15.58
C ASP A 18 6.83 4.51 -16.40
N ALA A 19 7.29 5.68 -16.87
CA ALA A 19 6.45 6.59 -17.66
C ALA A 19 5.96 6.00 -19.00
N SER A 20 6.57 4.92 -19.48
CA SER A 20 6.15 4.18 -20.68
C SER A 20 5.15 3.06 -20.38
N GLY A 21 4.85 2.80 -19.10
CA GLY A 21 4.00 1.70 -18.65
C GLY A 21 4.73 0.36 -18.53
N LYS A 22 6.07 0.35 -18.53
CA LYS A 22 6.85 -0.88 -18.35
C LYS A 22 7.07 -1.15 -16.87
N LEU A 23 6.94 -2.40 -16.46
CA LEU A 23 7.25 -2.83 -15.10
C LEU A 23 8.73 -2.60 -14.77
N VAL A 24 8.99 -1.98 -13.62
CA VAL A 24 10.34 -1.67 -13.14
C VAL A 24 10.51 -2.13 -11.69
N ASP A 25 11.70 -2.60 -11.37
CA ASP A 25 12.05 -2.95 -10.00
C ASP A 25 12.14 -1.67 -9.13
N PRO A 26 11.26 -1.51 -8.13
CA PRO A 26 11.30 -0.34 -7.24
C PRO A 26 12.39 -0.42 -6.17
N GLY A 27 13.07 -1.56 -6.01
CA GLY A 27 13.98 -1.82 -4.91
C GLY A 27 13.25 -2.02 -3.58
N ALA A 28 13.72 -1.35 -2.53
CA ALA A 28 13.10 -1.38 -1.21
C ALA A 28 11.78 -0.60 -1.23
N MET A 29 10.75 -1.12 -0.56
CA MET A 29 9.45 -0.44 -0.50
C MET A 29 8.75 -0.66 0.84
N SER A 30 7.91 0.31 1.21
CA SER A 30 7.01 0.22 2.36
C SER A 30 5.64 0.79 2.01
N LEU A 31 4.60 0.19 2.58
CA LEU A 31 3.24 0.68 2.49
C LEU A 31 2.61 0.64 3.88
N ASN A 32 2.15 1.80 4.35
CA ASN A 32 1.44 1.95 5.61
C ASN A 32 0.04 2.51 5.33
N PHE A 33 -0.97 1.99 6.02
CA PHE A 33 -2.30 2.60 6.04
C PHE A 33 -2.46 3.37 7.33
N HIS A 34 -2.76 4.66 7.22
CA HIS A 34 -2.92 5.56 8.34
C HIS A 34 -4.37 6.05 8.43
N MET A 35 -5.01 5.88 9.58
CA MET A 35 -6.26 6.57 9.89
C MET A 35 -5.96 7.65 10.92
N ASP A 36 -6.33 8.89 10.60
CA ASP A 36 -6.24 10.01 11.52
C ASP A 36 -7.10 9.76 12.77
N GLN A 37 -6.78 10.47 13.85
CA GLN A 37 -7.61 10.44 15.06
C GLN A 37 -9.06 10.83 14.75
N MET A 38 -10.01 9.98 15.15
CA MET A 38 -11.45 10.22 14.96
C MET A 38 -12.17 10.30 16.30
N GLY A 39 -12.52 11.51 16.73
CA GLY A 39 -13.16 11.73 18.03
C GLY A 39 -12.27 11.27 19.18
N THR A 40 -12.73 10.26 19.94
CA THR A 40 -11.97 9.65 21.04
C THR A 40 -11.08 8.48 20.60
N MET A 41 -11.17 8.03 19.35
CA MET A 41 -10.31 6.97 18.81
C MET A 41 -8.97 7.56 18.43
N ALA A 42 -7.88 7.02 19.00
CA ALA A 42 -6.52 7.39 18.63
C ALA A 42 -6.24 7.08 17.15
N ALA A 43 -5.25 7.76 16.57
CA ALA A 43 -4.81 7.46 15.21
C ALA A 43 -4.31 6.01 15.11
N MET A 44 -4.58 5.37 13.97
CA MET A 44 -4.24 3.96 13.72
C MET A 44 -3.27 3.83 12.56
N ASN A 45 -2.41 2.81 12.63
CA ASN A 45 -1.43 2.51 11.59
C ASN A 45 -1.36 1.01 11.34
N ASP A 46 -1.73 0.61 10.12
CA ASP A 46 -1.73 -0.76 9.67
C ASP A 46 -0.72 -0.92 8.53
N SER A 47 0.48 -1.41 8.86
CA SER A 47 1.56 -1.59 7.89
C SER A 47 1.40 -2.88 7.09
N ALA A 48 1.57 -2.78 5.77
CA ALA A 48 1.57 -3.94 4.89
C ALA A 48 2.95 -4.62 4.88
N THR A 49 2.96 -5.95 5.03
CA THR A 49 4.14 -6.76 4.75
C THR A 49 4.24 -6.99 3.25
N ILE A 50 5.29 -6.47 2.62
CA ILE A 50 5.48 -6.58 1.17
C ILE A 50 6.45 -7.71 0.84
N THR A 51 6.11 -8.52 -0.16
CA THR A 51 6.95 -9.58 -0.71
C THR A 51 7.08 -9.40 -2.21
N THR A 52 8.30 -9.51 -2.73
CA THR A 52 8.54 -9.50 -4.17
C THR A 52 7.97 -10.75 -4.83
N THR A 53 7.58 -10.64 -6.09
CA THR A 53 7.12 -11.80 -6.88
C THR A 53 8.20 -12.21 -7.87
N SER A 54 7.95 -13.29 -8.63
CA SER A 54 8.80 -13.68 -9.76
C SER A 54 8.78 -12.68 -10.91
N THR A 55 7.83 -11.73 -10.92
CA THR A 55 7.71 -10.68 -11.92
C THR A 55 8.32 -9.40 -11.37
N PRO A 56 9.43 -8.88 -11.94
CA PRO A 56 10.00 -7.59 -11.54
C PRO A 56 8.96 -6.48 -11.59
N GLY A 57 8.96 -5.61 -10.58
CA GLY A 57 8.00 -4.52 -10.46
C GLY A 57 6.61 -4.93 -10.00
N VAL A 58 6.32 -6.22 -9.79
CA VAL A 58 5.08 -6.68 -9.17
C VAL A 58 5.37 -7.25 -7.79
N CYS A 59 4.68 -6.72 -6.79
CA CYS A 59 4.81 -7.11 -5.39
C CYS A 59 3.46 -7.48 -4.79
N ARG A 60 3.49 -8.36 -3.80
CA ARG A 60 2.31 -8.77 -3.03
C ARG A 60 2.41 -8.19 -1.64
N GLY A 61 1.43 -7.39 -1.26
CA GLY A 61 1.27 -6.88 0.10
C GLY A 61 0.28 -7.72 0.88
N LYS A 62 0.61 -8.03 2.13
CA LYS A 62 -0.31 -8.58 3.13
C LYS A 62 -0.55 -7.52 4.18
N VAL A 63 -1.80 -7.21 4.45
CA VAL A 63 -2.18 -6.22 5.48
C VAL A 63 -3.40 -6.70 6.24
N ASN A 64 -3.47 -6.34 7.51
CA ASN A 64 -4.65 -6.47 8.33
C ASN A 64 -5.17 -5.07 8.60
N ILE A 65 -6.31 -4.69 8.02
CA ILE A 65 -6.93 -3.39 8.33
C ILE A 65 -7.99 -3.60 9.40
N GLU A 66 -7.79 -3.06 10.59
CA GLU A 66 -8.61 -3.43 11.76
C GLU A 66 -10.04 -2.92 11.68
N VAL A 67 -10.24 -1.72 11.10
CA VAL A 67 -11.53 -1.04 11.03
C VAL A 67 -11.86 -0.56 9.62
N GLY A 68 -13.16 -0.58 9.28
CA GLY A 68 -13.65 0.07 8.07
C GLY A 68 -13.61 1.60 8.19
N GLY A 69 -13.69 2.30 7.06
CA GLY A 69 -13.65 3.76 7.00
C GLY A 69 -12.62 4.30 6.01
N GLU A 70 -12.33 5.59 6.10
CA GLU A 70 -11.35 6.26 5.25
C GLU A 70 -9.95 6.17 5.84
N TRP A 71 -9.01 5.70 5.02
CA TRP A 71 -7.61 5.56 5.37
C TRP A 71 -6.73 6.31 4.36
N GLN A 72 -5.53 6.68 4.78
CA GLN A 72 -4.47 7.21 3.93
C GLN A 72 -3.42 6.11 3.69
N GLY A 73 -3.35 5.59 2.47
CA GLY A 73 -2.26 4.74 2.02
C GLY A 73 -1.01 5.57 1.77
N GLN A 74 0.07 5.24 2.47
CA GLN A 74 1.37 5.91 2.43
C GLN A 74 2.39 4.94 1.83
N LEU A 75 2.74 5.14 0.57
CA LEU A 75 3.70 4.32 -0.16
C LEU A 75 5.03 5.04 -0.27
N ALA A 76 6.12 4.35 0.04
CA ALA A 76 7.47 4.81 -0.23
C ALA A 76 8.27 3.72 -0.93
N TYR A 77 9.16 4.10 -1.85
CA TYR A 77 10.08 3.19 -2.50
C TYR A 77 11.44 3.85 -2.74
N GLU A 78 12.48 3.03 -2.78
CA GLU A 78 13.86 3.44 -3.06
C GLU A 78 14.63 2.28 -3.70
N GLY A 79 15.12 2.51 -4.91
CA GLY A 79 15.84 1.52 -5.69
C GLY A 79 16.64 2.10 -6.85
N PRO A 80 17.21 1.24 -7.71
CA PRO A 80 18.07 1.68 -8.81
C PRO A 80 17.37 2.60 -9.82
N ALA A 81 16.06 2.45 -9.97
CA ALA A 81 15.24 3.28 -10.86
C ALA A 81 14.83 4.63 -10.23
N GLY A 82 15.15 4.88 -8.96
CA GLY A 82 14.86 6.12 -8.25
C GLY A 82 14.19 5.90 -6.89
N LYS A 83 13.72 7.01 -6.30
CA LYS A 83 12.99 7.02 -5.03
C LYS A 83 11.74 7.87 -5.15
N GLY A 84 10.71 7.51 -4.40
CA GLY A 84 9.44 8.23 -4.39
C GLY A 84 8.65 8.00 -3.12
N LYS A 85 7.78 8.96 -2.82
CA LYS A 85 6.78 8.87 -1.76
C LYS A 85 5.46 9.39 -2.29
N THR A 86 4.38 8.69 -2.02
CA THR A 86 3.04 9.13 -2.37
C THR A 86 2.05 8.75 -1.27
N THR A 87 1.03 9.59 -1.12
CA THR A 87 -0.09 9.35 -0.21
C THR A 87 -1.38 9.38 -1.03
N PHE A 88 -2.27 8.43 -0.78
CA PHE A 88 -3.55 8.32 -1.48
C PHE A 88 -4.65 7.91 -0.50
N SER A 89 -5.87 8.41 -0.72
CA SER A 89 -7.04 8.04 0.09
C SER A 89 -7.63 6.72 -0.38
N VAL A 90 -8.04 5.88 0.57
CA VAL A 90 -8.72 4.61 0.32
C VAL A 90 -9.87 4.40 1.29
N SER A 91 -11.01 3.97 0.77
CA SER A 91 -12.15 3.53 1.57
C SER A 91 -12.03 2.02 1.84
N VAL A 92 -12.17 1.64 3.12
CA VAL A 92 -12.14 0.24 3.57
C VAL A 92 -13.54 -0.18 3.99
N GLN A 93 -14.02 -1.30 3.43
CA GLN A 93 -15.37 -1.86 3.67
C GLN A 93 -15.37 -3.08 4.59
#